data_AF-A0A954AAB3-F1
#
_entry.id   AF-A0A954AAB3-F1
#
_cell.length_a   1.000
_cell.length_b   1.000
_cell.length_c   1.000
_cell.angle_alpha   90.00
_cell.angle_beta   90.00
_cell.angle_gamma   90.00
#
_symmetry.space_group_name_H-M   'P 1'
#
loop_
_entity.id
_entity.type
_entity.pdbx_description
1 polymer ?
#
loop_
_entity_poly.entity_id
_entity_poly.type
_entity_poly.pdbx_seq_one_letter_code
_entity_poly.pdbx_strand_id
1 'polypeptide(L)'
;TTESVEFEWIADADPHLGPVLEMIVNGKYYWVPFARVRRLEFEPPSDLRDMVWTPVFVTWANGGESPGFIPTRYPATIAHGDDAAKLARTTRWLEEPSGSVGVGQRLFATDVDEYSILDLRTVTIGAAEVEAGDE
;
A
#
# COMPACT_ATOMS: atom_id res chain seq x y z
N THR A 1 0.89 -19.06 -7.51
CA THR A 1 0.56 -18.47 -8.81
C THR A 1 0.25 -17.03 -8.56
N THR A 2 1.06 -16.11 -9.07
CA THR A 2 0.79 -14.67 -8.92
C THR A 2 -0.26 -14.32 -9.96
N GLU A 3 -1.54 -14.27 -9.55
CA GLU A 3 -2.61 -13.77 -10.41
C GLU A 3 -2.57 -12.24 -10.40
N SER A 4 -2.63 -11.64 -11.59
CA SER A 4 -2.83 -10.20 -11.76
C SER A 4 -4.33 -9.93 -11.90
N VAL A 5 -4.83 -8.94 -11.17
CA VAL A 5 -6.23 -8.51 -11.21
C VAL A 5 -6.28 -7.06 -11.67
N GLU A 6 -7.10 -6.77 -12.67
CA GLU A 6 -7.39 -5.40 -13.11
C GLU A 6 -8.39 -4.73 -12.16
N PHE A 7 -8.30 -3.41 -12.03
CA PHE A 7 -9.18 -2.61 -11.19
C PHE A 7 -9.45 -1.23 -11.81
N GLU A 8 -10.59 -0.64 -11.50
CA GLU A 8 -10.99 0.71 -11.91
C GLU A 8 -10.41 1.79 -10.98
N TRP A 9 -10.35 1.52 -9.68
CA TRP A 9 -9.81 2.45 -8.69
C TRP A 9 -9.00 1.76 -7.60
N ILE A 10 -8.14 2.55 -6.94
CA ILE A 10 -7.38 2.10 -5.77
C ILE A 10 -7.38 3.18 -4.69
N ALA A 11 -7.53 2.73 -3.44
CA ALA A 11 -7.46 3.55 -2.24
C ALA A 11 -6.80 2.76 -1.11
N ASP A 12 -6.41 3.46 -0.05
CA ASP A 12 -6.26 2.81 1.24
C ASP A 12 -7.64 2.39 1.77
N ALA A 13 -7.71 1.22 2.39
CA ALA A 13 -8.96 0.75 2.99
C ALA A 13 -9.39 1.62 4.18
N ASP A 14 -8.46 2.35 4.82
CA ASP A 14 -8.81 3.36 5.82
C ASP A 14 -9.39 4.61 5.12
N PRO A 15 -10.68 4.92 5.35
CA PRO A 15 -11.38 5.96 4.62
C PRO A 15 -10.87 7.38 4.95
N HIS A 16 -10.08 7.56 6.03
CA HIS A 16 -9.46 8.85 6.32
C HIS A 16 -8.33 9.20 5.34
N LEU A 17 -7.72 8.18 4.72
CA LEU A 17 -6.72 8.34 3.68
C LEU A 17 -7.36 8.31 2.28
N GLY A 18 -8.21 7.31 2.00
CA GLY A 18 -8.83 7.15 0.68
C GLY A 18 -7.77 7.00 -0.43
N PRO A 19 -7.85 7.72 -1.56
CA PRO A 19 -6.91 7.58 -2.69
C PRO A 19 -5.54 8.25 -2.44
N VAL A 20 -5.02 8.11 -1.22
CA VAL A 20 -3.73 8.63 -0.75
C VAL A 20 -2.92 7.49 -0.14
N LEU A 21 -1.65 7.43 -0.55
CA LEU A 21 -0.65 6.52 -0.04
C LEU A 21 0.31 7.25 0.91
N GLU A 22 0.48 6.72 2.12
CA GLU A 22 1.56 7.16 3.01
C GLU A 22 2.90 6.58 2.55
N MET A 23 3.91 7.44 2.36
CA MET A 23 5.25 7.00 1.95
C MET A 23 6.35 7.76 2.69
N ILE A 24 7.47 7.09 2.89
CA ILE A 24 8.75 7.67 3.32
C ILE A 24 9.71 7.62 2.15
N VAL A 25 10.07 8.77 1.61
CA VAL A 25 10.99 8.91 0.48
C VAL A 25 12.09 9.87 0.87
N ASN A 26 13.36 9.50 0.65
CA ASN A 26 14.53 10.28 1.05
C ASN A 26 14.49 10.74 2.53
N GLY A 27 14.03 9.85 3.42
CA GLY A 27 13.93 10.09 4.86
C GLY A 27 12.82 11.05 5.30
N LYS A 28 11.90 11.43 4.41
CA LYS A 28 10.78 12.33 4.70
C LYS A 28 9.45 11.64 4.47
N TYR A 29 8.50 11.91 5.35
CA TYR A 29 7.14 11.38 5.28
C TYR A 29 6.25 12.24 4.37
N TYR A 30 5.45 11.57 3.53
CA TYR A 30 4.56 12.19 2.57
C TYR A 30 3.20 11.49 2.52
N TRP A 31 2.17 12.28 2.25
CA TRP A 31 0.90 11.82 1.70
C TRP A 31 0.94 11.99 0.19
N VAL A 32 0.93 10.88 -0.53
CA VAL A 32 1.05 10.86 -1.98
C VAL A 32 -0.27 10.40 -2.58
N PRO A 33 -0.94 11.23 -3.40
CA PRO A 33 -2.11 10.78 -4.14
C PRO A 33 -1.74 9.61 -5.07
N PHE A 34 -2.54 8.54 -5.10
CA PHE A 34 -2.30 7.41 -6.01
C PHE A 34 -2.21 7.84 -7.49
N ALA A 35 -2.92 8.91 -7.87
CA ALA A 35 -2.84 9.51 -9.20
C ALA A 35 -1.44 10.04 -9.60
N ARG A 36 -0.50 10.18 -8.66
CA ARG A 36 0.91 10.54 -8.93
C ARG A 36 1.84 9.34 -9.08
N VAL A 37 1.33 8.14 -8.84
CA VAL A 37 2.07 6.88 -8.92
C VAL A 37 1.75 6.22 -10.25
N ARG A 38 2.78 5.79 -10.97
CA ARG A 38 2.64 4.95 -12.17
C ARG A 38 2.77 3.48 -11.82
N ARG A 39 3.75 3.14 -10.97
CA ARG A 39 4.05 1.77 -10.58
C ARG A 39 4.65 1.70 -9.18
N LEU A 40 4.26 0.68 -8.43
CA LEU A 40 4.85 0.27 -7.16
C LEU A 40 5.35 -1.15 -7.29
N GLU A 41 6.58 -1.39 -6.89
CA GLU A 41 7.19 -2.72 -6.84
C GLU A 41 7.59 -3.04 -5.40
N PHE A 42 7.17 -4.21 -4.93
CA PHE A 42 7.33 -4.66 -3.56
C PHE A 42 8.14 -5.94 -3.54
N GLU A 43 9.17 -5.96 -2.70
CA GLU A 43 9.89 -7.20 -2.39
C GLU A 43 9.09 -8.03 -1.37
N PRO A 44 9.14 -9.37 -1.44
CA PRO A 44 8.59 -10.21 -0.38
C PRO A 44 9.22 -9.84 0.98
N PRO A 45 8.44 -9.78 2.07
CA PRO A 45 8.99 -9.50 3.40
C PRO A 45 10.03 -10.54 3.78
N SER A 46 11.19 -10.07 4.21
CA SER A 46 12.37 -10.89 4.47
C SER A 46 12.92 -10.69 5.88
N ASP A 47 12.59 -9.57 6.54
CA ASP A 47 13.05 -9.26 7.88
C ASP A 47 11.91 -8.72 8.78
N LEU A 48 12.19 -8.54 10.08
CA LEU A 48 11.18 -8.07 11.04
C LEU A 48 10.80 -6.59 10.86
N ARG A 49 11.66 -5.75 10.27
CA ARG A 49 11.33 -4.32 10.07
C ARG A 49 10.33 -4.16 8.93
N ASP A 50 10.22 -5.12 8.00
CA ASP A 50 9.21 -5.13 6.95
C ASP A 50 7.77 -5.16 7.54
N MET A 51 7.60 -5.71 8.75
CA MET A 51 6.31 -5.66 9.48
C MET A 51 5.95 -4.25 9.97
N VAL A 52 6.88 -3.30 9.86
CA VAL A 52 6.69 -1.89 10.26
C VAL A 52 6.78 -0.97 9.04
N TRP A 53 7.74 -1.23 8.14
CA TRP A 53 8.01 -0.43 6.94
C TRP A 53 8.27 -1.35 5.75
N THR A 54 7.31 -1.44 4.82
CA THR A 54 7.46 -2.24 3.61
C THR A 54 8.34 -1.48 2.62
N PRO A 55 9.47 -2.04 2.18
CA PRO A 55 10.29 -1.43 1.13
C PRO A 55 9.52 -1.43 -0.19
N VAL A 56 9.62 -0.33 -0.93
CA VAL A 56 8.96 -0.19 -2.23
C VAL A 56 9.85 0.59 -3.20
N PHE A 57 9.88 0.18 -4.45
CA PHE A 57 10.39 1.00 -5.55
C PHE A 57 9.21 1.63 -6.27
N VAL A 58 9.22 2.96 -6.39
CA VAL A 58 8.13 3.71 -7.02
C VAL A 58 8.60 4.37 -8.30
N THR A 59 7.83 4.14 -9.37
CA THR A 59 7.87 4.95 -10.58
C THR A 59 6.72 5.95 -10.50
N TRP A 60 7.05 7.23 -10.55
CA TRP A 60 6.10 8.33 -10.50
C TRP A 60 5.45 8.54 -11.88
N ALA A 61 4.27 9.16 -11.91
CA ALA A 61 3.55 9.47 -13.16
C ALA A 61 4.32 10.42 -14.10
N ASN A 62 5.31 11.16 -13.58
CA ASN A 62 6.21 12.00 -14.37
C ASN A 62 7.47 11.26 -14.88
N GLY A 63 7.55 9.94 -14.68
CA GLY A 63 8.67 9.09 -15.09
C GLY A 63 9.86 9.09 -14.13
N GLY A 64 9.84 9.89 -13.06
CA GLY A 64 10.87 9.81 -12.02
C GLY A 64 10.77 8.50 -11.24
N GLU A 65 11.89 8.04 -10.68
CA GLU A 65 11.92 6.82 -9.88
C GLU A 65 12.60 7.07 -8.53
N SER A 66 12.15 6.36 -7.50
CA SER A 66 12.74 6.48 -6.17
C SER A 66 12.51 5.21 -5.34
N PRO A 67 13.49 4.76 -4.54
CA PRO A 67 13.21 3.83 -3.46
C PRO A 67 12.50 4.56 -2.31
N GLY A 68 11.70 3.83 -1.55
CA GLY A 68 11.02 4.34 -0.38
C GLY A 68 10.51 3.24 0.54
N PHE A 69 9.73 3.65 1.53
CA PHE A 69 9.03 2.74 2.42
C PHE A 69 7.58 3.16 2.57
N ILE A 70 6.67 2.20 2.68
CA ILE A 70 5.28 2.42 3.07
C ILE A 70 5.11 1.90 4.50
N PRO A 71 4.45 2.64 5.41
CA PRO A 71 4.11 2.08 6.72
C PRO A 71 3.23 0.84 6.57
N THR A 72 3.75 -0.32 6.97
CA THR A 72 3.07 -1.62 6.82
C THR A 72 1.81 -1.73 7.66
N ARG A 73 1.71 -0.93 8.72
CA ARG A 73 0.62 -0.96 9.69
C ARG A 73 -0.04 0.40 9.81
N TYR A 74 -1.31 0.38 10.20
CA TYR A 74 -2.04 1.61 10.53
C TYR A 74 -1.52 2.25 11.83
N PRO A 75 -1.55 3.60 11.97
CA PRO A 75 -1.00 4.29 13.14
C PRO A 75 -1.64 3.87 14.48
N ALA A 76 -2.94 3.59 14.50
CA ALA A 76 -3.67 3.19 15.70
C ALA A 76 -3.20 1.84 16.28
N THR A 77 -2.42 1.06 15.54
CA THR A 77 -1.86 -0.23 15.98
C THR A 77 -0.98 -0.10 17.21
N ILE A 78 -0.29 1.02 17.41
CA ILE A 78 0.58 1.19 18.58
C ILE A 78 -0.24 1.23 19.86
N ALA A 79 -1.34 1.98 19.86
CA ALA A 79 -2.19 2.18 21.03
C ALA A 79 -3.18 1.03 21.26
N HIS A 80 -3.69 0.44 20.18
CA HIS A 80 -4.81 -0.50 20.26
C HIS A 80 -4.48 -1.92 19.76
N GLY A 81 -3.37 -2.13 19.07
CA GLY A 81 -3.00 -3.43 18.51
C GLY A 81 -2.62 -4.45 19.59
N ASP A 82 -3.09 -5.69 19.41
CA ASP A 82 -2.54 -6.85 20.10
C ASP A 82 -1.19 -7.26 19.46
N ASP A 83 -0.58 -8.34 19.94
CA ASP A 83 0.71 -8.79 19.42
C ASP A 83 0.65 -9.21 17.95
N ALA A 84 -0.47 -9.78 17.51
CA ALA A 84 -0.67 -10.16 16.11
C ALA A 84 -0.76 -8.93 15.19
N ALA A 85 -1.53 -7.92 15.58
CA ALA A 85 -1.63 -6.65 14.86
C ALA A 85 -0.28 -5.91 14.85
N LYS A 86 0.45 -5.91 15.97
CA LYS A 86 1.79 -5.31 16.05
C LYS A 86 2.79 -6.00 15.13
N LEU A 87 2.64 -7.30 14.88
CA LEU A 87 3.43 -8.08 13.92
C LEU A 87 2.84 -8.09 12.50
N ALA A 88 1.87 -7.21 12.19
CA ALA A 88 1.20 -7.12 10.90
C ALA A 88 0.55 -8.45 10.41
N ARG A 89 0.12 -9.32 11.33
CA ARG A 89 -0.50 -10.62 11.01
C ARG A 89 -2.01 -10.57 10.90
N THR A 90 -2.61 -9.46 11.30
CA THR A 90 -4.05 -9.25 11.29
C THR A 90 -4.34 -7.82 10.90
N THR A 91 -5.55 -7.60 10.37
CA THR A 91 -6.15 -6.28 10.20
C THR A 91 -7.51 -6.32 10.89
N ARG A 92 -7.83 -5.26 11.61
CA ARG A 92 -9.14 -5.07 12.24
C ARG A 92 -9.49 -3.59 12.24
N TRP A 93 -10.78 -3.33 12.37
CA TRP A 93 -11.36 -1.99 12.30
C TRP A 93 -11.81 -1.55 13.69
N LEU A 94 -11.48 -0.32 14.07
CA LEU A 94 -11.99 0.35 15.26
C LEU A 94 -13.07 1.35 14.85
N GLU A 95 -14.28 1.18 15.37
CA GLU A 95 -15.36 2.13 15.15
C GLU A 95 -15.17 3.39 16.00
N GLU A 96 -14.94 4.52 15.34
CA GLU A 96 -14.86 5.85 15.96
C GLU A 96 -15.99 6.76 15.44
N PRO A 97 -16.38 7.81 16.17
CA PRO A 97 -17.42 8.75 15.72
C PRO A 97 -17.11 9.42 14.36
N SER A 98 -15.84 9.52 14.00
CA SER A 98 -15.35 10.08 12.73
C SER A 98 -15.20 9.04 11.61
N GLY A 99 -15.65 7.81 11.83
CA GLY A 99 -15.49 6.69 10.90
C GLY A 99 -14.50 5.64 11.41
N SER A 100 -14.49 4.49 10.74
CA SER A 100 -13.64 3.36 11.09
C SER A 100 -12.15 3.68 10.88
N VAL A 101 -11.31 3.26 11.83
CA VAL A 101 -9.86 3.41 11.79
C VAL A 101 -9.18 2.05 11.76
N GLY A 102 -8.21 1.88 10.88
CA GLY A 102 -7.48 0.62 10.74
C GLY A 102 -6.54 0.32 11.92
N VAL A 103 -6.44 -0.95 12.31
CA VAL A 103 -5.45 -1.47 13.27
C VAL A 103 -4.86 -2.77 12.73
N GLY A 104 -3.53 -2.88 12.75
CA GLY A 104 -2.79 -4.00 12.20
C GLY A 104 -2.25 -3.70 10.81
N GLN A 105 -2.18 -4.72 9.95
CA GLN A 105 -1.63 -4.62 8.60
C GLN A 105 -2.46 -3.68 7.71
N ARG A 106 -1.79 -2.87 6.90
CA ARG A 106 -2.43 -2.00 5.91
C ARG A 106 -3.04 -2.81 4.77
N LEU A 107 -4.24 -2.42 4.38
CA LEU A 107 -4.94 -2.96 3.21
C LEU A 107 -5.12 -1.85 2.17
N PHE A 108 -4.98 -2.20 0.91
CA PHE A 108 -5.44 -1.36 -0.21
C PHE A 108 -6.73 -1.93 -0.76
N ALA A 109 -7.71 -1.08 -0.96
CA ALA A 109 -9.01 -1.44 -1.52
C ALA A 109 -9.08 -1.05 -3.01
N THR A 110 -9.76 -1.88 -3.79
CA THR A 110 -10.19 -1.58 -5.15
C THR A 110 -11.69 -1.84 -5.31
N ASP A 111 -12.25 -1.62 -6.50
CA ASP A 111 -13.60 -2.06 -6.87
C ASP A 111 -13.78 -3.59 -6.84
N VAL A 112 -12.67 -4.34 -6.82
CA VAL A 112 -12.69 -5.81 -6.89
C VAL A 112 -12.58 -6.44 -5.51
N ASP A 113 -11.56 -6.06 -4.73
CA ASP A 113 -11.29 -6.64 -3.41
C ASP A 113 -10.34 -5.76 -2.57
N GLU A 114 -9.99 -6.23 -1.38
CA GLU A 114 -8.97 -5.70 -0.50
C GLU A 114 -7.68 -6.54 -0.56
N TYR A 115 -6.53 -5.87 -0.60
CA TYR A 115 -5.22 -6.50 -0.77
C TYR A 115 -4.28 -6.11 0.38
N SER A 116 -3.73 -7.13 1.04
CA SER A 116 -2.74 -6.96 2.10
C SER A 116 -1.41 -6.48 1.53
N ILE A 117 -0.83 -5.42 2.11
CA ILE A 117 0.41 -4.82 1.61
C ILE A 117 1.57 -5.81 1.53
N LEU A 118 1.66 -6.79 2.44
CA LEU A 118 2.75 -7.78 2.45
C LEU A 118 2.59 -8.87 1.37
N ASP A 119 1.39 -9.01 0.80
CA ASP A 119 1.09 -9.96 -0.27
C ASP A 119 1.21 -9.31 -1.67
N LEU A 120 1.18 -7.99 -1.74
CA LEU A 120 1.39 -7.25 -2.99
C LEU A 120 2.82 -7.41 -3.52
N ARG A 121 2.94 -7.45 -4.85
CA ARG A 121 4.24 -7.50 -5.57
C ARG A 121 4.37 -6.39 -6.58
N THR A 122 3.29 -6.10 -7.31
CA THR A 122 3.27 -4.99 -8.26
C THR A 122 1.90 -4.36 -8.28
N VAL A 123 1.86 -3.04 -8.26
CA VAL A 123 0.66 -2.25 -8.55
C VAL A 123 1.00 -1.31 -9.68
N THR A 124 0.23 -1.33 -10.77
CA THR A 124 0.40 -0.43 -11.91
C THR A 124 -0.87 0.39 -12.06
N ILE A 125 -0.72 1.71 -12.20
CA ILE A 125 -1.82 2.68 -12.25
C ILE A 125 -1.71 3.46 -13.56
N GLY A 126 -2.86 3.75 -14.18
CA GLY A 126 -2.95 4.35 -15.51
C GLY A 126 -3.07 3.29 -16.60
N ALA A 127 -3.08 3.72 -17.86
CA ALA A 127 -3.31 2.81 -18.99
C ALA A 127 -2.29 1.66 -18.99
N ALA A 128 -2.78 0.44 -19.27
CA ALA A 128 -1.94 -0.70 -19.55
C ALA A 128 -0.99 -0.33 -20.70
N GLU A 129 0.30 -0.63 -20.54
CA GLU A 129 1.22 -0.54 -21.67
C GLU A 129 0.75 -1.56 -22.71
N VAL A 130 0.45 -1.07 -23.91
CA VAL A 130 0.29 -1.93 -25.07
C VAL A 130 1.68 -2.47 -25.34
N GLU A 131 1.91 -3.76 -25.05
CA GLU A 131 3.11 -4.43 -25.51
C GLU A 131 3.19 -4.23 -27.03
N ALA A 132 4.19 -3.46 -27.47
CA ALA A 132 4.50 -3.34 -28.88
C ALA A 132 4.92 -4.74 -29.33
N GLY A 133 4.03 -5.43 -30.03
CA GLY A 133 4.35 -6.72 -30.63
C GLY A 133 5.58 -6.55 -31.50
N ASP A 134 6.63 -7.33 -31.21
CA ASP A 134 7.76 -7.49 -32.10
C ASP A 134 7.24 -8.01 -33.44
N GLU A 135 7.36 -7.20 -34.48
CA GLU A 135 7.16 -7.58 -35.88
C GLU A 135 8.38 -8.33 -36.44
#